data_AF-A0A4Y9JAB8-F1
#
_entry.id   AF-A0A4Y9JAB8-F1
#
_cell.length_a   1.000
_cell.length_b   1.000
_cell.length_c   1.000
_cell.angle_alpha   90.00
_cell.angle_beta   90.00
_cell.angle_gamma   90.00
#
_symmetry.space_group_name_H-M   'P 1'
#
loop_
_entity.id
_entity.type
_entity.pdbx_description
1 polymer ?
#
loop_
_entity_poly.entity_id
_entity_poly.type
_entity_poly.pdbx_seq_one_letter_code
_entity_poly.pdbx_strand_id
1 'polypeptide(L)'
;MQEIHHLYQKWGGKLVCSDYLVIGQPKTTPAFRFGVDLKEGGLFLKDMTGKALPYYLREGIYIVTAQADLALFDIEECYQEFTYVVDILRP
;
A
#
# COMPACT_ATOMS: atom_id res chain seq x y z
N MET A 1 -14.24 11.20 -6.20
CA MET A 1 -13.16 11.04 -5.20
C MET A 1 -13.38 11.94 -3.97
N GLN A 2 -13.65 13.25 -4.12
CA GLN A 2 -13.91 14.15 -2.98
C GLN A 2 -15.12 13.76 -2.10
N GLU A 3 -16.20 13.25 -2.69
CA GLU A 3 -17.43 12.90 -1.94
C GLU A 3 -17.24 11.73 -0.96
N ILE A 4 -16.41 10.73 -1.32
CA ILE A 4 -16.16 9.55 -0.48
C ILE A 4 -15.32 9.94 0.75
N HIS A 5 -14.30 10.79 0.56
CA HIS A 5 -13.50 11.32 1.66
C HIS A 5 -14.37 12.11 2.65
N HIS A 6 -15.31 12.90 2.13
CA HIS A 6 -16.22 13.68 2.95
C HIS A 6 -17.14 12.80 3.81
N LEU A 7 -17.60 11.66 3.29
CA LEU A 7 -18.45 10.72 4.03
C LEU A 7 -17.71 10.09 5.22
N TYR A 8 -16.50 9.55 4.99
CA TYR A 8 -15.73 8.93 6.07
C TYR A 8 -15.29 9.93 7.13
N GLN A 9 -14.93 11.15 6.73
CA GLN A 9 -14.61 12.24 7.66
C GLN A 9 -15.83 12.64 8.51
N LYS A 10 -17.03 12.68 7.92
CA LYS A 10 -18.28 12.96 8.65
C LYS A 10 -18.55 11.93 9.75
N TRP A 11 -18.14 10.68 9.56
CA TRP A 11 -18.25 9.61 10.57
C TRP A 11 -17.06 9.56 11.54
N GLY A 12 -16.20 10.58 11.56
CA GLY A 12 -15.03 10.64 12.43
C GLY A 12 -13.86 9.77 11.97
N GLY A 13 -13.90 9.28 10.72
CA GLY A 13 -12.84 8.49 10.13
C GLY A 13 -11.56 9.30 9.95
N LYS A 14 -10.45 8.76 10.46
CA LYS A 14 -9.11 9.31 10.28
C LYS A 14 -8.42 8.55 9.15
N LEU A 15 -7.92 9.26 8.15
CA LEU A 15 -7.10 8.66 7.09
C LEU A 15 -5.81 8.14 7.73
N VAL A 16 -5.51 6.86 7.55
CA VAL A 16 -4.30 6.22 8.11
C VAL A 16 -3.35 5.71 7.03
N CYS A 17 -3.84 5.47 5.82
CA CYS A 17 -3.02 4.99 4.70
C CYS A 17 -3.58 5.49 3.36
N SER A 18 -2.69 5.76 2.41
CA SER A 18 -3.03 5.93 1.01
C SER A 18 -2.04 5.14 0.16
N ASP A 19 -2.57 4.28 -0.69
CA ASP A 19 -1.79 3.38 -1.52
C ASP A 19 -2.24 3.50 -2.99
N TYR A 20 -1.37 3.05 -3.87
CA TYR A 20 -1.66 2.89 -5.29
C TYR A 20 -1.76 1.41 -5.63
N LEU A 21 -2.91 1.02 -6.15
CA LEU A 21 -3.19 -0.32 -6.65
C LEU A 21 -2.87 -0.34 -8.14
N VAL A 22 -1.76 -0.98 -8.49
CA VAL A 22 -1.22 -0.99 -9.86
C VAL A 22 -1.50 -2.34 -10.51
N ILE A 23 -2.18 -2.30 -11.66
CA ILE A 23 -2.30 -3.40 -12.61
C ILE A 23 -1.28 -3.15 -13.72
N GLY A 24 -0.41 -4.12 -13.97
CA GLY A 24 0.67 -4.01 -14.93
C GLY A 24 1.88 -4.84 -14.50
N GLN A 25 3.05 -4.52 -15.05
CA GLN A 25 4.28 -5.25 -14.77
C GLN A 25 5.37 -4.33 -14.21
N PRO A 26 6.12 -4.76 -13.18
CA PRO A 26 7.35 -4.09 -12.81
C PRO A 26 8.33 -4.13 -13.99
N LYS A 27 9.00 -3.02 -14.28
CA LYS A 27 10.09 -2.97 -15.28
C LYS A 27 11.24 -3.92 -14.95
N THR A 28 11.34 -4.32 -13.68
CA THR A 28 12.27 -5.34 -13.22
C THR A 28 11.61 -6.14 -12.10
N THR A 29 11.67 -7.47 -12.18
CA THR A 29 11.07 -8.37 -11.18
C THR A 29 12.15 -8.93 -10.25
N PRO A 30 12.42 -8.28 -9.10
CA PRO A 30 13.42 -8.80 -8.17
C PRO A 30 12.92 -10.05 -7.45
N ALA A 31 13.84 -10.96 -7.14
CA ALA A 31 13.59 -11.97 -6.12
C ALA A 31 13.50 -11.29 -4.74
N PHE A 32 12.54 -11.73 -3.92
CA PHE A 32 12.25 -11.10 -2.63
C PHE A 32 12.07 -12.12 -1.50
N ARG A 33 12.10 -11.62 -0.27
CA ARG A 33 11.79 -12.36 0.96
C ARG A 33 10.83 -11.58 1.84
N PHE A 34 9.79 -12.28 2.30
CA PHE A 34 8.92 -11.80 3.38
C PHE A 34 9.46 -12.26 4.73
N GLY A 35 9.36 -11.39 5.73
CA GLY A 35 9.67 -11.75 7.11
C GLY A 35 8.92 -10.91 8.13
N VAL A 36 8.97 -11.34 9.38
CA VAL A 36 8.35 -10.68 10.53
C VAL A 36 9.47 -10.04 11.36
N ASP A 37 9.35 -8.74 11.63
CA ASP A 37 10.14 -8.06 12.65
C ASP A 37 9.37 -8.13 13.98
N LEU A 38 9.84 -8.99 14.88
CA LEU A 38 9.22 -9.19 16.19
C LEU A 38 9.47 -8.03 17.17
N LYS A 39 10.50 -7.20 16.93
CA LYS A 39 10.80 -6.06 17.80
C LYS A 39 9.90 -4.88 17.47
N GLU A 40 9.76 -4.60 16.18
CA GLU A 40 8.90 -3.51 15.68
C GLU A 40 7.44 -3.95 15.46
N GLY A 41 7.15 -5.25 15.62
CA GLY A 41 5.81 -5.81 15.47
C GLY A 41 5.26 -5.71 14.04
N GLY A 42 6.13 -5.79 13.02
CA GLY A 42 5.81 -5.49 11.64
C GLY A 42 6.19 -6.60 10.65
N LEU A 43 5.64 -6.51 9.44
CA LEU A 43 6.11 -7.29 8.29
C LEU A 43 7.13 -6.47 7.50
N PHE A 44 8.16 -7.14 6.99
CA PHE A 44 9.09 -6.52 6.04
C PHE A 44 9.13 -7.30 4.74
N LEU A 45 9.33 -6.55 3.65
CA LEU A 45 9.62 -7.09 2.33
C LEU A 45 10.97 -6.54 1.87
N LYS A 46 11.91 -7.44 1.64
CA LYS A 46 13.27 -7.10 1.21
C LYS A 46 13.67 -7.90 -0.01
N ASP A 47 14.56 -7.33 -0.81
CA ASP A 47 15.27 -8.07 -1.84
C ASP A 47 16.31 -9.03 -1.23
N MET A 48 16.98 -9.79 -2.08
CA MET A 48 18.01 -10.75 -1.67
C MET A 48 19.27 -10.09 -1.09
N THR A 49 19.46 -8.79 -1.31
CA THR A 49 20.56 -7.99 -0.73
C THR A 49 20.20 -7.39 0.63
N GLY A 50 18.94 -7.52 1.05
CA GLY A 50 18.43 -6.97 2.31
C GLY A 50 17.87 -5.56 2.19
N LYS A 51 17.79 -4.99 0.98
CA LYS A 51 17.17 -3.68 0.74
C LYS A 51 15.65 -3.81 0.76
N ALA A 52 14.96 -2.86 1.40
CA ALA A 52 13.50 -2.83 1.41
C ALA A 52 12.94 -2.65 -0.01
N LEU A 53 11.86 -3.36 -0.32
CA LEU A 53 11.13 -3.19 -1.57
C LEU A 53 9.98 -2.20 -1.38
N PRO A 54 9.76 -1.28 -2.33
CA PRO A 54 8.74 -0.24 -2.21
C PRO A 54 7.32 -0.71 -2.57
N TYR A 55 7.16 -1.96 -3.00
CA TYR A 55 5.88 -2.53 -3.41
C TYR A 55 5.83 -4.04 -3.17
N TYR A 56 4.62 -4.59 -3.13
CA TYR A 56 4.41 -6.03 -3.08
C TYR A 56 3.21 -6.45 -3.92
N LEU A 57 3.22 -7.70 -4.41
CA LEU A 57 2.13 -8.26 -5.20
C LEU A 57 1.08 -8.88 -4.28
N ARG A 58 -0.17 -8.41 -4.36
CA ARG A 58 -1.35 -8.93 -3.67
C ARG A 58 -2.40 -9.32 -4.70
N GLU A 59 -2.65 -10.61 -4.86
CA GLU A 59 -3.74 -11.12 -5.72
C GLU A 59 -3.72 -10.60 -7.17
N GLY A 60 -2.53 -10.44 -7.76
CA GLY A 60 -2.37 -9.92 -9.12
C GLY A 60 -2.31 -8.39 -9.22
N ILE A 61 -2.40 -7.68 -8.10
CA ILE A 61 -2.31 -6.22 -8.02
C ILE A 61 -1.09 -5.83 -7.20
N TYR A 62 -0.28 -4.92 -7.72
CA TYR A 62 0.84 -4.36 -6.97
C TYR A 62 0.36 -3.25 -6.05
N ILE A 63 0.70 -3.35 -4.77
CA ILE A 63 0.44 -2.31 -3.77
C ILE A 63 1.70 -1.45 -3.66
N VAL A 64 1.58 -0.18 -4.02
CA VAL A 64 2.68 0.80 -3.99
C VAL A 64 2.29 1.91 -3.02
N THR A 65 3.09 2.14 -1.99
CA THR A 65 2.75 3.08 -0.89
C THR A 65 3.16 4.52 -1.20
N ALA A 66 4.11 4.73 -2.12
CA ALA A 66 4.61 6.05 -2.50
C ALA A 66 4.46 6.31 -4.00
N GLN A 67 3.92 7.48 -4.35
CA GLN A 67 3.65 7.84 -5.75
C GLN A 67 4.91 7.82 -6.63
N ALA A 68 6.08 8.17 -6.07
CA ALA A 68 7.34 8.18 -6.81
C ALA A 68 7.71 6.78 -7.33
N ASP A 69 7.31 5.72 -6.62
CA ASP A 69 7.63 4.34 -6.96
C ASP A 69 6.73 3.78 -8.08
N LEU A 70 5.68 4.51 -8.50
CA LEU A 70 4.90 4.19 -9.70
C LEU A 70 5.76 4.16 -10.96
N ALA A 71 6.85 4.95 -10.98
CA ALA A 71 7.79 4.98 -12.10
C ALA A 71 8.48 3.63 -12.36
N LEU A 72 8.46 2.71 -11.39
CA LEU A 72 9.02 1.36 -11.49
C LEU A 72 8.17 0.41 -12.34
N PHE A 73 6.97 0.83 -12.75
CA PHE A 73 6.01 -0.01 -13.46
C PHE A 73 5.76 0.46 -14.89
N ASP A 74 5.45 -0.51 -15.75
CA ASP A 74 4.68 -0.31 -16.97
C ASP A 74 3.21 -0.52 -16.60
N ILE A 75 2.49 0.60 -16.41
CA ILE A 75 1.16 0.63 -15.81
C ILE A 75 0.10 0.46 -16.90
N GLU A 76 -0.77 -0.53 -16.73
CA GLU A 76 -2.00 -0.71 -17.52
C GLU A 76 -3.15 0.06 -16.88
N GLU A 77 -3.30 -0.08 -15.57
CA GLU A 77 -4.31 0.64 -14.79
C GLU A 77 -3.80 0.93 -13.37
N CYS A 78 -4.23 2.06 -12.81
CA CYS A 78 -3.85 2.46 -11.45
C CYS A 78 -5.04 3.07 -10.71
N TYR A 79 -5.32 2.54 -9.53
CA TYR A 79 -6.31 3.08 -8.60
C TYR A 79 -5.63 3.62 -7.37
N GLN A 80 -6.23 4.64 -6.74
CA GLN A 80 -5.78 5.12 -5.43
C GLN A 80 -6.72 4.60 -4.36
N GLU A 81 -6.18 3.87 -3.40
CA GLU A 81 -6.88 3.34 -2.22
C GLU A 81 -6.62 4.26 -1.03
N PHE A 82 -7.66 4.50 -0.23
CA PHE A 82 -7.57 5.30 1.00
C PHE A 82 -8.16 4.49 2.14
N THR A 83 -7.35 4.26 3.17
CA THR A 83 -7.78 3.51 4.37
C THR A 83 -8.07 4.47 5.50
N TYR A 84 -9.28 4.37 6.04
CA TYR A 84 -9.75 5.15 7.18
C TYR A 84 -9.99 4.25 8.39
N VAL A 85 -9.68 4.76 9.58
CA VAL A 85 -10.03 4.12 10.85
C VAL A 85 -11.03 5.00 11.59
N VAL A 86 -12.10 4.36 12.09
CA VAL A 86 -13.09 5.00 12.96
C VAL A 86 -12.95 4.37 14.35
N ASP A 87 -12.67 5.19 15.35
CA ASP A 87 -12.65 4.76 16.74
C ASP A 87 -14.10 4.50 17.19
N ILE A 88 -14.49 3.24 17.27
CA ILE A 88 -15.79 2.86 17.82
C ILE A 88 -15.65 2.88 19.34
N LEU A 89 -15.69 4.08 19.94
CA LEU A 89 -15.89 4.20 21.38
C LEU A 89 -17.22 3.50 21.68
N ARG A 90 -17.15 2.31 22.31
CA ARG A 90 -18.35 1.65 22.81
C ARG A 90 -19.00 2.59 23.83
N PRO A 91 -20.35 2.72 23.82
CA PRO A 91 -21.06 3.46 24.85
C PRO A 91 -20.78 2.91 26.25
#